data_AF-A0A662UHS4-F1
#
_entry.id   AF-A0A662UHS4-F1
#
_cell.length_a   1.000
_cell.length_b   1.000
_cell.length_c   1.000
_cell.angle_alpha   90.00
_cell.angle_beta   90.00
_cell.angle_gamma   90.00
#
_symmetry.space_group_name_H-M   'P 1'
#
loop_
_entity.id
_entity.type
_entity.pdbx_description
1 polymer ?
#
loop_
_entity_poly.entity_id
_entity_poly.type
_entity_poly.pdbx_seq_one_letter_code
_entity_poly.pdbx_strand_id
1 'polypeptide(L)' 'KTDYAMTTIANSITNTPGTVVVDVDPVERNFYVHWIDVKTTEPEEARLRISNVFEKYAWRVFE' A
#
# COMPACT_ATOMS: atom_id res chain seq x y z
N LYS A 1 -9.64 -9.57 -6.20
CA LYS A 1 -10.14 -8.75 -5.04
C LYS A 1 -10.27 -9.64 -3.80
N THR A 2 -9.16 -9.96 -3.15
CA THR A 2 -9.07 -11.00 -2.12
C THR A 2 -8.24 -10.49 -0.96
N ASP A 3 -8.39 -11.11 0.22
CA ASP A 3 -7.56 -10.83 1.39
C ASP A 3 -6.06 -11.03 1.09
N TYR A 4 -5.75 -11.98 0.19
CA TYR A 4 -4.40 -12.18 -0.33
C TYR A 4 -3.86 -10.96 -1.08
N ALA A 5 -4.66 -10.32 -1.94
CA ALA A 5 -4.24 -9.13 -2.67
C ALA A 5 -3.91 -7.96 -1.72
N MET A 6 -4.76 -7.73 -0.71
CA MET A 6 -4.52 -6.68 0.29
C MET A 6 -3.28 -6.98 1.14
N THR A 7 -3.11 -8.23 1.56
CA THR A 7 -1.93 -8.68 2.32
C THR A 7 -0.65 -8.53 1.50
N THR A 8 -0.68 -8.87 0.21
CA THR A 8 0.47 -8.69 -0.69
C THR A 8 0.82 -7.22 -0.82
N ILE A 9 -0.15 -6.33 -1.04
CA ILE A 9 0.09 -4.88 -1.12
C ILE A 9 0.69 -4.36 0.20
N ALA A 10 0.13 -4.73 1.35
CA ALA A 10 0.63 -4.29 2.65
C ALA A 10 2.10 -4.70 2.87
N ASN A 11 2.44 -5.94 2.55
CA ASN A 11 3.81 -6.43 2.67
C ASN A 11 4.77 -5.75 1.69
N SER A 12 4.33 -5.46 0.46
CA SER A 12 5.13 -4.70 -0.50
C SER A 12 5.41 -3.27 -0.05
N ILE A 13 4.43 -2.61 0.58
CA ILE A 13 4.61 -1.29 1.20
C ILE A 13 5.62 -1.40 2.34
N THR A 14 5.48 -2.35 3.26
CA THR A 14 6.40 -2.52 4.40
C THR A 14 7.84 -2.85 3.95
N ASN A 15 8.01 -3.54 2.82
CA ASN A 15 9.34 -3.83 2.27
C ASN A 15 9.97 -2.66 1.51
N THR A 16 9.24 -1.57 1.30
CA THR A 16 9.80 -0.34 0.73
C THR A 16 10.59 0.40 1.82
N PRO A 17 11.85 0.81 1.56
CA PRO A 17 12.67 1.45 2.59
C PRO A 17 12.01 2.69 3.20
N GLY A 18 11.90 2.70 4.53
CA GLY A 18 11.36 3.83 5.29
C GLY A 18 9.83 3.86 5.43
N THR A 19 9.11 2.82 4.99
CA THR A 19 7.66 2.69 5.17
C THR A 19 7.29 1.44 5.97
N VAL A 20 6.21 1.54 6.75
CA VAL A 20 5.59 0.39 7.43
C VAL A 20 4.08 0.56 7.46
N VAL A 21 3.34 -0.48 7.13
CA VAL A 21 1.88 -0.50 7.29
C VAL A 21 1.55 -0.78 8.76
N VAL A 22 0.77 0.12 9.37
CA VAL A 22 0.36 0.03 10.79
C VAL A 22 -1.03 -0.59 10.91
N ASP A 23 -1.93 -0.23 10.01
CA ASP A 23 -3.30 -0.72 10.00
C ASP A 23 -3.85 -0.77 8.57
N VAL A 24 -4.87 -1.60 8.36
CA VAL A 24 -5.57 -1.74 7.09
C VAL A 24 -7.07 -1.72 7.36
N ASP A 25 -7.77 -0.80 6.72
CA ASP A 25 -9.24 -0.82 6.68
C ASP A 25 -9.69 -1.64 5.45
N PRO A 26 -10.22 -2.85 5.63
CA PRO A 26 -10.64 -3.70 4.51
C PRO A 26 -11.94 -3.23 3.84
N VAL A 27 -12.76 -2.42 4.52
CA VAL A 27 -14.04 -1.92 4.01
C VAL A 27 -13.79 -0.76 3.05
N GLU A 28 -13.08 0.27 3.54
CA GLU A 28 -12.74 1.45 2.75
C GLU A 28 -11.48 1.24 1.89
N ARG A 29 -10.75 0.14 2.11
CA ARG A 29 -9.49 -0.23 1.40
C ARG A 29 -8.37 0.78 1.59
N ASN A 30 -8.29 1.34 2.80
CA ASN A 30 -7.24 2.27 3.18
C ASN A 30 -6.09 1.55 3.87
N PHE A 31 -4.86 1.94 3.53
CA PHE A 31 -3.65 1.50 4.21
C PHE A 31 -3.10 2.66 5.03
N TYR A 32 -2.99 2.47 6.34
CA TYR A 32 -2.37 3.46 7.22
C TYR A 32 -0.88 3.17 7.28
N VAL A 33 -0.09 4.06 6.68
CA VAL A 33 1.36 3.87 6.50
C VAL A 33 2.12 4.90 7.32
N HIS A 34 3.05 4.43 8.16
CA HIS A 34 4.06 5.29 8.76
C HIS A 34 5.23 5.41 7.78
N TRP A 35 5.56 6.63 7.37
CA TRP A 35 6.61 6.93 6.40
C TRP A 35 7.64 7.88 7.00
N ILE A 36 8.91 7.48 7.03
CA ILE A 36 9.99 8.25 7.69
C ILE A 36 10.48 9.41 6.81
N ASP A 37 10.62 9.19 5.50
CA ASP A 37 11.10 10.21 4.54
C ASP A 37 9.93 10.77 3.71
N VAL A 38 9.04 11.49 4.39
CA VAL A 38 7.78 11.98 3.82
C VAL A 38 8.03 12.97 2.68
N LYS A 39 7.60 12.64 1.46
CA LYS A 39 7.64 13.55 0.29
C LYS A 39 6.33 14.29 0.04
N THR A 40 5.25 13.80 0.62
CA THR A 40 3.90 14.34 0.47
C THR A 40 2.99 13.74 1.55
N THR A 41 2.00 14.51 1.98
CA THR A 41 0.91 14.05 2.86
C THR A 41 -0.42 13.94 2.11
N GLU A 42 -0.46 14.32 0.83
CA GLU A 42 -1.64 14.15 -0.02
C GLU A 42 -1.79 12.65 -0.36
N PRO A 43 -2.93 12.01 -0.02
CA PRO A 43 -3.12 10.57 -0.17
C PRO A 43 -2.83 10.02 -1.57
N GLU A 44 -3.31 10.66 -2.63
CA GLU A 44 -3.09 10.16 -4.00
C GLU A 44 -1.62 10.24 -4.41
N GLU A 45 -0.92 11.32 -4.05
CA GLU A 45 0.51 11.46 -4.33
C GLU A 45 1.35 10.45 -3.52
N ALA A 46 0.94 10.14 -2.29
CA ALA A 46 1.56 9.10 -1.49
C ALA A 46 1.35 7.72 -2.12
N ARG A 47 0.12 7.41 -2.60
CA ARG A 47 -0.22 6.17 -3.30
C ARG A 47 0.64 5.97 -4.54
N LEU A 48 0.80 7.02 -5.37
CA LEU A 48 1.63 6.99 -6.57
C LEU A 48 3.10 6.65 -6.27
N ARG A 49 3.61 7.10 -5.12
CA ARG A 49 5.01 6.90 -4.71
C ARG A 49 5.27 5.57 -4.01
N ILE A 50 4.30 5.09 -3.23
CA ILE A 50 4.52 3.98 -2.28
C ILE A 50 3.88 2.69 -2.78
N SER A 51 2.66 2.71 -3.33
CA SER A 51 1.86 1.49 -3.51
C SER A 51 1.38 1.22 -4.94
N ASN A 52 1.26 2.24 -5.80
CA ASN A 52 0.61 2.14 -7.11
C ASN A 52 1.15 1.02 -8.02
N VAL A 53 2.47 0.80 -8.02
CA VAL A 53 3.08 -0.28 -8.81
C VAL A 53 2.66 -1.65 -8.27
N PHE A 54 2.65 -1.82 -6.95
CA PHE A 54 2.29 -3.08 -6.29
C PHE A 54 0.80 -3.40 -6.45
N GLU A 55 -0.07 -2.39 -6.34
CA GLU A 55 -1.51 -2.52 -6.60
C GLU A 55 -1.76 -3.08 -8.00
N LYS A 56 -1.07 -2.53 -9.01
CA LYS A 56 -1.18 -2.98 -10.41
C LYS A 56 -0.77 -4.44 -10.59
N TYR A 57 0.29 -4.89 -9.92
CA TYR A 57 0.73 -6.29 -10.02
C TYR A 57 -0.16 -7.23 -9.21
N ALA A 58 -0.55 -6.86 -7.99
CA ALA A 58 -1.45 -7.63 -7.15
C ALA A 58 -2.80 -7.87 -7.85
N TRP A 59 -3.30 -6.86 -8.57
CA TRP A 59 -4.50 -7.01 -9.40
C TRP A 59 -4.35 -8.11 -10.46
N ARG A 60 -3.22 -8.17 -11.17
CA ARG A 60 -2.98 -9.17 -12.23
C ARG A 60 -2.78 -10.59 -11.69
N VAL A 61 -2.32 -10.73 -10.45
CA VAL A 61 -2.02 -12.04 -9.83
C VAL A 61 -3.24 -12.64 -9.15
N PHE A 62 -4.10 -11.80 -8.56
CA PHE A 62 -5.24 -12.21 -7.72
C PHE A 62 -6.60 -11.80 -8.31
N GLU A 63 -6.64 -11.49 -9.60
CA GLU A 63 -7.86 -11.57 -10.42
C GLU A 63 -8.10 -13.00 -10.90
#